data_AF-A0A202BF23-F1
#
_entry.id   AF-A0A202BF23-F1
#
_cell.length_a   1.000
_cell.length_b   1.000
_cell.length_c   1.000
_cell.angle_alpha   90.00
_cell.angle_beta   90.00
_cell.angle_gamma   90.00
#
_symmetry.space_group_name_H-M   'P 1'
#
loop_
_entity.id
_entity.type
_entity.pdbx_description
1 polymer ?
#
loop_
_entity_poly.entity_id
_entity_poly.type
_entity_poly.pdbx_seq_one_letter_code
_entity_poly.pdbx_strand_id
1 'polypeptide(L)'
;MTTGERGASEAFVADLPLGHVCLVATITDADFFTKNNPLTIEQGNWNFVTWLINNGAAAWRNVNTVPKLGETSLVFHNQDGTPEQFSFVMRCRRVPEGSKLRMYSDDPDAAFDSGMVTVVKDSQELRVSVIAPPLYAGQLKLHLEGPNGRGLPSSASVEIGMLWCVPHSNSHYLQAVDLLGEVGAVPTLRSVHVPMGYFTFLGENE
;
A
#
# COMPACT_ATOMS: atom_id res chain seq x y z
N MET A 1 -15.98 0.29 28.34
CA MET A 1 -15.39 -0.66 27.39
C MET A 1 -16.56 -1.43 26.77
N THR A 2 -16.79 -1.50 25.45
CA THR A 2 -16.04 -0.97 24.30
C THR A 2 -16.96 -0.93 23.08
N THR A 3 -16.80 0.13 22.29
CA THR A 3 -17.14 0.27 20.87
C THR A 3 -16.76 -0.99 20.11
N GLY A 4 -17.61 -1.42 19.18
CA GLY A 4 -17.48 -2.62 18.35
C GLY A 4 -16.04 -2.98 18.04
N GLU A 5 -15.67 -4.14 18.55
CA GLU A 5 -14.32 -4.67 18.65
C GLU A 5 -13.66 -4.75 17.27
N ARG A 6 -12.41 -4.27 17.21
CA ARG A 6 -11.54 -4.40 16.04
C ARG A 6 -11.40 -5.87 15.68
N GLY A 7 -11.79 -6.25 14.46
CA GLY A 7 -11.64 -7.62 13.99
C GLY A 7 -11.43 -7.71 12.49
N ALA A 8 -10.22 -7.47 12.02
CA ALA A 8 -9.75 -7.96 10.71
C ALA A 8 -8.29 -8.43 10.76
N SER A 9 -7.86 -8.93 11.92
CA SER A 9 -6.48 -9.33 12.17
C SER A 9 -6.44 -10.50 13.14
N GLU A 10 -7.07 -11.61 12.77
CA GLU A 10 -6.48 -12.91 13.05
C GLU A 10 -6.09 -13.49 11.70
N ALA A 11 -4.81 -13.84 11.56
CA ALA A 11 -4.22 -14.28 10.32
C ALA A 11 -4.96 -15.51 9.80
N PHE A 12 -5.82 -15.34 8.80
CA PHE A 12 -6.22 -16.46 7.96
C PHE A 12 -4.97 -16.91 7.21
N VAL A 13 -4.40 -18.04 7.63
CA VAL A 13 -3.49 -18.82 6.78
C VAL A 13 -4.38 -19.53 5.79
N ALA A 14 -4.59 -18.91 4.63
CA ALA A 14 -5.21 -19.55 3.50
C ALA A 14 -4.11 -20.25 2.70
N ASP A 15 -4.29 -21.53 2.39
CA ASP A 15 -3.46 -22.24 1.43
C ASP A 15 -3.92 -21.79 0.04
N LEU A 16 -3.23 -20.80 -0.52
CA LEU A 16 -3.66 -20.13 -1.75
C LEU A 16 -3.09 -20.88 -2.96
N PRO A 17 -3.89 -21.13 -4.01
CA PRO A 17 -3.36 -21.64 -5.27
C PRO A 17 -2.34 -20.66 -5.86
N LEU A 18 -1.43 -21.16 -6.68
CA LEU A 18 -0.46 -20.33 -7.41
C LEU A 18 -1.20 -19.25 -8.23
N GLY A 19 -0.79 -17.99 -8.07
CA GLY A 19 -1.37 -16.83 -8.75
C GLY A 19 -1.92 -15.76 -7.82
N HIS A 20 -2.56 -14.75 -8.41
CA HIS A 20 -3.13 -13.64 -7.66
C HIS A 20 -4.43 -14.07 -6.97
N VAL A 21 -4.52 -13.83 -5.66
CA VAL A 21 -5.76 -14.05 -4.89
C VAL A 21 -6.17 -12.78 -4.17
N CYS A 22 -7.43 -12.41 -4.36
CA CYS A 22 -8.13 -11.39 -3.56
C CYS A 22 -8.95 -12.08 -2.48
N LEU A 23 -8.70 -11.77 -1.21
CA LEU A 23 -9.57 -12.17 -0.11
C LEU A 23 -10.49 -11.00 0.24
N VAL A 24 -11.79 -11.19 0.06
CA VAL A 24 -12.82 -10.21 0.41
C VAL A 24 -13.71 -10.83 1.47
N ALA A 25 -13.72 -10.25 2.66
CA ALA A 25 -14.86 -10.35 3.56
C ALA A 25 -15.73 -9.11 3.29
N THR A 26 -17.05 -9.21 3.36
CA THR A 26 -17.95 -8.05 3.24
C THR A 26 -19.00 -8.11 4.33
N ILE A 27 -19.14 -7.03 5.11
CA ILE A 27 -20.32 -6.81 5.95
C ILE A 27 -21.29 -6.01 5.08
N THR A 28 -22.23 -6.70 4.46
CA THR A 28 -23.10 -6.13 3.40
C THR A 28 -24.27 -5.31 3.90
N ASP A 29 -24.46 -5.15 5.22
CA ASP A 29 -25.74 -4.72 5.80
C ASP A 29 -25.64 -3.51 6.76
N ALA A 30 -24.73 -2.57 6.48
CA ALA A 30 -24.63 -1.31 7.23
C ALA A 30 -24.94 -0.09 6.33
N ASP A 31 -25.74 0.84 6.86
CA ASP A 31 -26.15 2.11 6.24
C ASP A 31 -24.98 2.91 5.62
N PHE A 32 -23.80 2.80 6.24
CA PHE A 32 -22.56 3.39 5.75
C PHE A 32 -22.17 2.88 4.35
N PHE A 33 -22.27 1.58 4.08
CA PHE A 33 -21.86 0.98 2.80
C PHE A 33 -22.86 1.23 1.67
N THR A 34 -24.15 1.30 1.99
CA THR A 34 -25.18 1.69 1.03
C THR A 34 -25.00 3.15 0.58
N LYS A 35 -24.57 4.03 1.50
CA LYS A 35 -24.33 5.45 1.24
C LYS A 35 -22.94 5.76 0.68
N ASN A 36 -21.95 4.91 0.93
CA ASN A 36 -20.57 5.02 0.41
C ASN A 36 -20.30 3.91 -0.62
N ASN A 37 -21.14 3.80 -1.65
CA ASN A 37 -20.85 2.90 -2.76
C ASN A 37 -19.81 3.55 -3.69
N PRO A 38 -18.60 2.96 -3.87
CA PRO A 38 -17.53 3.54 -4.67
C PRO A 38 -17.89 3.68 -6.16
N LEU A 39 -18.93 2.97 -6.63
CA LEU A 39 -19.46 3.10 -7.99
C LEU A 39 -20.35 4.33 -8.19
N THR A 40 -20.85 4.94 -7.12
CA THR A 40 -21.84 6.03 -7.19
C THR A 40 -21.35 7.34 -6.57
N ILE A 41 -20.24 7.33 -5.85
CA ILE A 41 -19.58 8.53 -5.33
C ILE A 41 -18.65 9.12 -6.40
N GLU A 42 -18.46 10.44 -6.35
CA GLU A 42 -17.49 11.12 -7.22
C GLU A 42 -16.08 10.52 -7.01
N GLN A 43 -15.34 10.30 -8.10
CA GLN A 43 -14.00 9.73 -8.02
C GLN A 43 -13.05 10.73 -7.34
N GLY A 44 -12.10 10.22 -6.54
CA GLY A 44 -11.16 11.05 -5.79
C GLY A 44 -10.45 10.25 -4.70
N ASN A 45 -9.23 10.66 -4.37
CA ASN A 45 -8.38 9.95 -3.42
C ASN A 45 -9.05 9.88 -2.03
N TRP A 46 -9.66 10.98 -1.59
CA TRP A 46 -10.36 11.05 -0.31
C TRP A 46 -11.51 10.06 -0.20
N ASN A 47 -12.34 9.97 -1.24
CA ASN A 47 -13.49 9.07 -1.28
C ASN A 47 -13.04 7.61 -1.29
N PHE A 48 -11.99 7.30 -2.04
CA PHE A 48 -11.37 5.98 -2.08
C PHE A 48 -10.80 5.55 -0.70
N VAL A 49 -10.02 6.41 -0.04
CA VAL A 49 -9.49 6.16 1.30
C VAL A 49 -10.59 5.97 2.33
N THR A 50 -11.55 6.90 2.34
CA THR A 50 -12.63 6.90 3.32
C THR A 50 -13.42 5.62 3.22
N TRP A 51 -13.67 5.15 1.99
CA TRP A 51 -14.26 3.84 1.74
C TRP A 51 -13.37 2.71 2.29
N LEU A 52 -12.08 2.70 1.95
CA LEU A 52 -11.15 1.63 2.35
C LEU A 52 -11.00 1.51 3.87
N ILE A 53 -10.86 2.62 4.59
CA ILE A 53 -10.63 2.64 6.04
C ILE A 53 -11.89 2.24 6.83
N ASN A 54 -13.06 2.71 6.39
CA ASN A 54 -14.32 2.43 7.09
C ASN A 54 -14.95 1.10 6.66
N ASN A 55 -14.50 0.53 5.54
CA ASN A 55 -14.83 -0.83 5.18
C ASN A 55 -13.96 -1.81 5.97
N GLY A 56 -14.40 -2.16 7.19
CA GLY A 56 -13.74 -3.18 8.02
C GLY A 56 -13.59 -4.55 7.33
N ALA A 57 -14.30 -4.75 6.24
CA ALA A 57 -14.26 -5.91 5.37
C ALA A 57 -13.28 -5.73 4.18
N ALA A 58 -12.94 -4.48 3.83
CA ALA A 58 -11.81 -4.11 2.98
C ALA A 58 -10.47 -4.18 3.72
N ALA A 59 -10.30 -5.15 4.62
CA ALA A 59 -8.98 -5.62 5.06
C ALA A 59 -8.27 -6.31 3.88
N TRP A 60 -8.02 -5.51 2.86
CA TRP A 60 -7.57 -5.89 1.55
C TRP A 60 -6.10 -6.24 1.69
N ARG A 61 -5.81 -7.53 1.69
CA ARG A 61 -4.46 -8.02 1.44
C ARG A 61 -4.47 -8.59 0.04
N ASN A 62 -4.05 -7.78 -0.92
CA ASN A 62 -3.66 -8.32 -2.21
C ASN A 62 -2.43 -9.18 -1.96
N VAL A 63 -2.51 -10.45 -2.31
CA VAL A 63 -1.39 -11.37 -2.19
C VAL A 63 -1.05 -11.91 -3.57
N ASN A 64 0.23 -11.92 -3.87
CA ASN A 64 0.75 -12.61 -5.04
C ASN A 64 2.08 -13.25 -4.70
N THR A 65 2.44 -14.30 -5.42
CA THR A 65 3.77 -14.86 -5.30
C THR A 65 4.77 -14.00 -6.08
N VAL A 66 6.00 -13.92 -5.57
CA VAL A 66 7.09 -13.25 -6.27
C VAL A 66 7.39 -14.06 -7.53
N PRO A 67 7.31 -13.48 -8.74
CA PRO A 67 7.69 -14.21 -9.94
C PRO A 67 9.15 -14.68 -9.84
N LYS A 68 9.46 -15.87 -10.38
CA LYS A 68 10.77 -16.54 -10.27
C LYS A 68 12.00 -15.68 -10.60
N LEU A 69 11.83 -14.59 -11.36
CA LEU A 69 12.88 -13.65 -11.74
C LEU A 69 12.36 -12.19 -11.69
N GLY A 70 12.50 -11.55 -10.54
CA GLY A 70 13.21 -10.27 -10.47
C GLY A 70 12.54 -8.98 -10.94
N GLU A 71 11.41 -8.95 -11.62
CA GLU A 71 10.66 -7.71 -11.85
C GLU A 71 9.15 -7.94 -11.82
N THR A 72 8.43 -7.10 -11.09
CA THR A 72 6.96 -7.08 -11.08
C THR A 72 6.47 -5.64 -10.99
N SER A 73 5.20 -5.39 -11.28
CA SER A 73 4.64 -4.05 -11.20
C SER A 73 3.27 -4.04 -10.53
N LEU A 74 3.01 -2.94 -9.83
CA LEU A 74 1.71 -2.57 -9.28
C LEU A 74 1.23 -1.31 -9.99
N VAL A 75 -0.08 -1.16 -10.09
CA VAL A 75 -0.68 0.09 -10.60
C VAL A 75 -1.04 0.96 -9.41
N PHE A 76 -0.78 2.26 -9.53
CA PHE A 76 -1.24 3.26 -8.57
C PHE A 76 -1.89 4.43 -9.30
N HIS A 77 -2.80 5.11 -8.61
CA HIS A 77 -3.58 6.20 -9.20
C HIS A 77 -3.52 7.44 -8.32
N ASN A 78 -3.44 8.60 -8.96
CA ASN A 78 -3.92 9.85 -8.41
C ASN A 78 -5.30 10.12 -9.02
N GLN A 79 -6.36 10.04 -8.22
CA GLN A 79 -7.72 10.28 -8.69
C GLN A 79 -8.14 11.75 -8.60
N ASP A 80 -7.33 12.59 -7.97
CA ASP A 80 -7.65 14.00 -7.79
C ASP A 80 -7.22 14.82 -9.00
N GLY A 81 -7.92 15.94 -9.24
CA GLY A 81 -7.59 16.93 -10.26
C GLY A 81 -6.36 17.80 -9.94
N THR A 82 -5.67 17.51 -8.85
CA THR A 82 -4.47 18.22 -8.36
C THR A 82 -3.26 17.30 -8.34
N PRO A 83 -2.02 17.83 -8.45
CA PRO A 83 -0.84 17.04 -8.20
C PRO A 83 -0.79 16.63 -6.72
N GLU A 84 -0.62 15.34 -6.45
CA GLU A 84 -0.63 14.80 -5.09
C GLU A 84 0.66 14.04 -4.77
N GLN A 85 1.13 14.13 -3.53
CA GLN A 85 2.32 13.42 -3.09
C GLN A 85 1.95 12.05 -2.52
N PHE A 86 2.61 11.01 -3.01
CA PHE A 86 2.47 9.64 -2.49
C PHE A 86 3.81 9.12 -1.98
N SER A 87 3.76 8.30 -0.93
CA SER A 87 4.90 7.50 -0.47
C SER A 87 4.60 6.02 -0.66
N PHE A 88 5.55 5.31 -1.28
CA PHE A 88 5.56 3.86 -1.32
C PHE A 88 6.49 3.33 -0.24
N VAL A 89 6.02 2.37 0.53
CA VAL A 89 6.75 1.76 1.64
C VAL A 89 6.85 0.27 1.40
N MET A 90 8.07 -0.24 1.26
CA MET A 90 8.35 -1.66 1.16
C MET A 90 8.82 -2.19 2.51
N ARG A 91 8.09 -3.13 3.10
CA ARG A 91 8.41 -3.78 4.37
C ARG A 91 8.75 -5.23 4.16
N CYS A 92 9.97 -5.59 4.52
CA CYS A 92 10.46 -6.95 4.47
C CYS A 92 10.14 -7.68 5.75
N ARG A 93 9.79 -8.96 5.65
CA ARG A 93 9.70 -9.88 6.78
C ARG A 93 10.29 -11.22 6.40
N ARG A 94 11.31 -11.67 7.15
CA ARG A 94 12.05 -12.92 6.90
C ARG A 94 12.68 -12.97 5.50
N VAL A 95 13.05 -11.81 4.95
CA VAL A 95 13.78 -11.72 3.67
C VAL A 95 15.26 -11.99 3.94
N PRO A 96 15.91 -12.96 3.28
CA PRO A 96 17.29 -13.29 3.59
C PRO A 96 18.27 -12.12 3.40
N GLU A 97 19.30 -12.05 4.24
CA GLU A 97 20.43 -11.13 4.06
C GLU A 97 21.11 -11.36 2.70
N GLY A 98 21.48 -10.27 2.02
CA GLY A 98 22.05 -10.32 0.67
C GLY A 98 21.01 -10.31 -0.47
N SER A 99 19.71 -10.34 -0.15
CA SER A 99 18.64 -10.05 -1.13
C SER A 99 18.76 -8.62 -1.66
N LYS A 100 18.33 -8.36 -2.89
CA LYS A 100 18.33 -7.04 -3.53
C LYS A 100 16.92 -6.58 -3.83
N LEU A 101 16.62 -5.36 -3.43
CA LEU A 101 15.28 -4.77 -3.51
C LEU A 101 15.33 -3.38 -4.14
N ARG A 102 14.34 -3.03 -4.97
CA ARG A 102 14.19 -1.69 -5.55
C ARG A 102 12.71 -1.38 -5.82
N MET A 103 12.33 -0.13 -5.64
CA MET A 103 11.06 0.46 -6.08
C MET A 103 11.37 1.58 -7.06
N TYR A 104 10.75 1.56 -8.24
CA TYR A 104 11.01 2.58 -9.24
C TYR A 104 9.82 2.77 -10.19
N SER A 105 9.81 3.93 -10.86
CA SER A 105 8.97 4.22 -12.01
C SER A 105 9.83 4.94 -13.04
N ASP A 106 9.77 4.47 -14.28
CA ASP A 106 10.45 5.09 -15.42
C ASP A 106 9.52 6.07 -16.17
N ASP A 107 8.31 6.32 -15.66
CA ASP A 107 7.37 7.25 -16.25
C ASP A 107 7.90 8.70 -16.10
N PRO A 108 8.16 9.43 -17.20
CA PRO A 108 8.71 10.79 -17.12
C PRO A 108 7.89 11.76 -16.27
N ASP A 109 6.58 11.57 -16.18
CA ASP A 109 5.69 12.48 -15.46
C ASP A 109 5.65 12.21 -13.95
N ALA A 110 6.12 11.03 -13.52
CA ALA A 110 6.14 10.60 -12.13
C ALA A 110 7.32 9.64 -11.86
N ALA A 111 8.52 10.01 -12.33
CA ALA A 111 9.71 9.16 -12.22
C ALA A 111 10.26 9.16 -10.80
N PHE A 112 10.65 7.98 -10.31
CA PHE A 112 11.34 7.83 -9.03
C PHE A 112 12.14 6.54 -9.00
N ASP A 113 13.11 6.48 -8.10
CA ASP A 113 13.92 5.30 -7.86
C ASP A 113 14.40 5.30 -6.40
N SER A 114 14.14 4.21 -5.67
CA SER A 114 14.69 4.00 -4.33
C SER A 114 16.18 3.69 -4.34
N GLY A 115 16.75 3.41 -5.51
CA GLY A 115 18.04 2.74 -5.66
C GLY A 115 17.92 1.24 -5.35
N MET A 116 18.90 0.48 -5.83
CA MET A 116 19.03 -0.93 -5.47
C MET A 116 19.58 -1.05 -4.05
N VAL A 117 18.81 -1.66 -3.16
CA VAL A 117 19.16 -1.82 -1.75
C VAL A 117 19.44 -3.30 -1.46
N THR A 118 20.60 -3.56 -0.86
CA THR A 118 20.91 -4.88 -0.30
C THR A 118 20.31 -5.01 1.08
N VAL A 119 19.57 -6.09 1.32
CA VAL A 119 18.98 -6.42 2.61
C VAL A 119 20.09 -6.83 3.58
N VAL A 120 20.18 -6.12 4.70
CA VAL A 120 21.17 -6.38 5.78
C VAL A 120 20.53 -6.93 7.05
N LYS A 121 19.20 -6.92 7.12
CA LYS A 121 18.40 -7.49 8.22
C LYS A 121 17.15 -8.12 7.62
N ASP A 122 16.71 -9.22 8.22
CA ASP A 122 15.55 -9.98 7.76
C ASP A 122 14.22 -9.22 7.78
N SER A 123 14.18 -8.15 8.58
CA SER A 123 13.13 -7.13 8.63
C SER A 123 13.74 -5.76 8.34
N GLN A 124 13.36 -5.16 7.21
CA GLN A 124 13.85 -3.87 6.74
C GLN A 124 12.73 -3.10 6.02
N GLU A 125 12.69 -1.78 6.20
CA GLU A 125 11.76 -0.90 5.51
C GLU A 125 12.52 -0.02 4.51
N LEU A 126 12.00 0.10 3.29
CA LEU A 126 12.42 1.07 2.28
C LEU A 126 11.26 2.01 2.00
N ARG A 127 11.54 3.29 1.76
CA ARG A 127 10.53 4.29 1.43
C ARG A 127 11.01 5.16 0.28
N VAL A 128 10.12 5.42 -0.67
CA VAL A 128 10.31 6.41 -1.73
C VAL A 128 9.04 7.24 -1.87
N SER A 129 9.18 8.51 -2.23
CA SER A 129 8.05 9.41 -2.43
C SER A 129 8.08 9.98 -3.84
N VAL A 130 6.89 10.20 -4.40
CA VAL A 130 6.68 10.77 -5.72
C VAL A 130 5.56 11.80 -5.65
N ILE A 131 5.63 12.84 -6.49
CA ILE A 131 4.49 13.71 -6.77
C ILE A 131 3.87 13.23 -8.08
N ALA A 132 2.65 12.73 -8.02
CA ALA A 132 1.93 12.26 -9.19
C ALA A 132 1.12 13.43 -9.81
N PRO A 133 1.08 13.56 -11.15
CA PRO A 133 0.23 14.53 -11.83
C PRO A 133 -1.26 14.35 -11.50
N PRO A 134 -2.11 15.36 -11.79
CA PRO A 134 -3.57 15.21 -11.76
C PRO A 134 -4.06 14.01 -12.58
N LEU A 135 -5.06 13.30 -12.07
CA LEU A 135 -5.76 12.21 -12.77
C LEU A 135 -4.80 11.15 -13.37
N TYR A 136 -3.69 10.90 -12.67
CA TYR A 136 -2.60 10.06 -13.13
C TYR A 136 -2.83 8.57 -12.84
N ALA A 137 -2.42 7.71 -13.77
CA ALA A 137 -2.40 6.26 -13.60
C ALA A 137 -0.99 5.76 -13.96
N GLY A 138 -0.24 5.33 -12.94
CA GLY A 138 1.16 4.96 -13.08
C GLY A 138 1.45 3.52 -12.70
N GLN A 139 2.69 3.12 -12.96
CA GLN A 139 3.20 1.82 -12.54
C GLN A 139 4.33 1.98 -11.53
N LEU A 140 4.17 1.33 -10.38
CA LEU A 140 5.23 1.08 -9.43
C LEU A 140 5.91 -0.24 -9.83
N LYS A 141 7.11 -0.16 -10.38
CA LYS A 141 7.94 -1.33 -10.67
C LYS A 141 8.74 -1.72 -9.44
N LEU A 142 8.89 -3.02 -9.24
CA LEU A 142 9.52 -3.63 -8.09
C LEU A 142 10.56 -4.64 -8.59
N HIS A 143 11.78 -4.52 -8.08
CA HIS A 143 12.80 -5.56 -8.20
C HIS A 143 12.86 -6.31 -6.87
N LEU A 144 12.61 -7.62 -6.90
CA LEU A 144 12.61 -8.48 -5.73
C LEU A 144 13.48 -9.70 -6.04
N GLU A 145 14.73 -9.67 -5.58
CA GLU A 145 15.71 -10.72 -5.83
C GLU A 145 16.25 -11.24 -4.48
N GLY A 146 16.22 -12.56 -4.28
CA GLY A 146 16.87 -13.23 -3.15
C GLY A 146 18.40 -13.30 -3.30
N PRO A 147 19.11 -13.85 -2.31
CA PRO A 147 20.58 -13.89 -2.35
C PRO A 147 21.08 -14.67 -3.57
N ASN A 148 22.19 -14.22 -4.15
CA ASN A 148 22.82 -14.84 -5.32
C ASN A 148 21.93 -14.93 -6.57
N GLY A 149 20.98 -14.00 -6.76
CA GLY A 149 20.13 -13.98 -7.95
C GLY A 149 18.98 -14.97 -7.95
N ARG A 150 18.64 -15.53 -6.77
CA ARG A 150 17.58 -16.52 -6.60
C ARG A 150 16.24 -15.87 -6.28
N GLY A 151 15.15 -16.63 -6.33
CA GLY A 151 13.85 -16.18 -5.83
C GLY A 151 13.87 -15.96 -4.31
N LEU A 152 12.92 -15.18 -3.80
CA LEU A 152 12.69 -15.10 -2.35
C LEU A 152 12.09 -16.43 -1.85
N PRO A 153 12.54 -16.98 -0.70
CA PRO A 153 12.05 -18.26 -0.19
C PRO A 153 10.60 -18.15 0.32
N SER A 154 9.87 -19.25 0.38
CA SER A 154 8.46 -19.29 0.84
C SER A 154 8.17 -18.71 2.23
N SER A 155 9.19 -18.64 3.09
CA SER A 155 9.08 -18.00 4.41
C SER A 155 9.12 -16.47 4.35
N ALA A 156 9.63 -15.89 3.27
CA ALA A 156 9.81 -14.47 3.09
C ALA A 156 8.55 -13.80 2.56
N SER A 157 8.29 -12.58 3.03
CA SER A 157 7.24 -11.73 2.48
C SER A 157 7.70 -10.28 2.37
N VAL A 158 7.24 -9.60 1.33
CA VAL A 158 7.49 -8.18 1.08
C VAL A 158 6.14 -7.48 0.93
N GLU A 159 5.79 -6.62 1.89
CA GLU A 159 4.60 -5.79 1.83
C GLU A 159 4.93 -4.44 1.19
N ILE A 160 4.14 -4.01 0.22
CA ILE A 160 4.16 -2.69 -0.39
C ILE A 160 2.93 -1.93 0.09
N GLY A 161 3.14 -0.86 0.84
CA GLY A 161 2.10 0.08 1.23
C GLY A 161 2.17 1.35 0.38
N MET A 162 1.02 1.86 -0.05
CA MET A 162 0.89 3.19 -0.63
C MET A 162 0.30 4.12 0.42
N LEU A 163 0.92 5.28 0.60
CA LEU A 163 0.47 6.33 1.50
C LEU A 163 0.24 7.60 0.68
N TRP A 164 -0.88 8.28 0.90
CA TRP A 164 -1.09 9.65 0.43
C TRP A 164 -0.57 10.62 1.48
N CYS A 165 0.39 11.44 1.07
CA CYS A 165 1.02 12.45 1.92
C CYS A 165 0.20 13.73 1.82
N VAL A 166 -0.71 13.93 2.76
CA VAL A 166 -1.62 15.09 2.77
C VAL A 166 -0.92 16.25 3.48
N PRO A 167 -0.45 17.30 2.76
CA PRO A 167 0.17 18.45 3.39
C PRO A 167 -0.88 19.32 4.10
N HIS A 168 -0.43 20.18 5.02
CA HIS A 168 -1.31 21.13 5.71
C HIS A 168 -2.13 22.03 4.76
N SER A 169 -1.61 22.29 3.55
CA SER A 169 -2.28 23.10 2.54
C SER A 169 -3.40 22.39 1.78
N ASN A 170 -3.53 21.05 1.89
CA ASN A 170 -4.56 20.30 1.18
C ASN A 170 -5.92 20.45 1.88
N SER A 171 -7.00 20.58 1.10
CA SER A 171 -8.37 20.76 1.61
C SER A 171 -8.84 19.63 2.53
N HIS A 172 -8.30 18.43 2.36
CA HIS A 172 -8.61 17.25 3.16
C HIS A 172 -7.75 17.12 4.43
N TYR A 173 -6.81 18.04 4.70
CA TYR A 173 -5.84 17.88 5.79
C TYR A 173 -6.49 17.64 7.16
N LEU A 174 -7.43 18.51 7.57
CA LEU A 174 -8.09 18.38 8.87
C LEU A 174 -8.91 17.09 8.97
N GLN A 175 -9.53 16.66 7.88
CA GLN A 175 -10.28 15.40 7.82
C GLN A 175 -9.32 14.21 7.94
N ALA A 176 -8.17 14.26 7.26
CA ALA A 176 -7.14 13.23 7.33
C ALA A 176 -6.54 13.12 8.75
N VAL A 177 -6.32 14.26 9.43
CA VAL A 177 -5.88 14.28 10.84
C VAL A 177 -6.88 13.56 11.73
N ASP A 178 -8.17 13.91 11.62
CA ASP A 178 -9.25 13.32 12.44
C ASP A 178 -9.39 11.82 12.17
N LEU A 179 -9.40 11.43 10.89
CA LEU A 179 -9.49 10.04 10.44
C LEU A 179 -8.36 9.17 11.01
N LEU A 180 -7.14 9.71 11.09
CA LEU A 180 -5.96 9.01 11.62
C LEU A 180 -5.80 9.14 13.15
N GLY A 181 -6.57 10.02 13.80
CA GLY A 181 -6.36 10.37 15.21
C GLY A 181 -5.04 11.11 15.46
N GLU A 182 -4.45 11.74 14.45
CA GLU A 182 -3.11 12.33 14.45
C GLU A 182 -3.13 13.80 14.94
N VAL A 183 -3.84 14.08 16.04
CA VAL A 183 -4.13 15.45 16.52
C VAL A 183 -2.86 16.30 16.73
N GLY A 184 -1.73 15.67 17.08
CA GLY A 184 -0.43 16.34 17.21
C GLY A 184 0.16 16.88 15.90
N ALA A 185 -0.38 16.49 14.75
CA ALA A 185 0.06 16.99 13.44
C ALA A 185 -0.34 18.45 13.20
N VAL A 186 -1.51 18.88 13.68
CA VAL A 186 -2.05 20.24 13.47
C VAL A 186 -1.11 21.32 14.00
N PRO A 187 -0.67 21.32 15.28
CA PRO A 187 0.20 22.36 15.79
C PRO A 187 1.61 22.32 15.18
N THR A 188 2.02 21.18 14.61
CA THR A 188 3.34 21.00 14.00
C THR A 188 3.34 21.23 12.49
N LEU A 189 2.17 21.49 11.89
CA LEU A 189 1.96 21.69 10.45
C LEU A 189 2.58 20.59 9.57
N ARG A 190 2.78 19.39 10.14
CA ARG A 190 3.38 18.27 9.42
C ARG A 190 2.36 17.62 8.50
N SER A 191 2.81 17.13 7.36
CA SER A 191 1.98 16.29 6.50
C SER A 191 1.55 15.02 7.24
N VAL A 192 0.34 14.56 6.99
CA VAL A 192 -0.16 13.27 7.48
C VAL A 192 -0.13 12.23 6.36
N HIS A 193 0.13 10.97 6.73
CA HIS A 193 0.31 9.87 5.78
C HIS A 193 -0.90 8.95 5.86
N VAL A 194 -1.82 9.14 4.92
CA VAL A 194 -3.08 8.42 4.86
C VAL A 194 -2.87 7.11 4.08
N PRO A 195 -3.16 5.93 4.64
CA PRO A 195 -2.96 4.67 3.94
C PRO A 195 -3.96 4.51 2.79
N MET A 196 -3.44 4.27 1.59
CA MET A 196 -4.21 4.08 0.36
C MET A 196 -4.38 2.59 -0.01
N GLY A 197 -3.62 1.69 0.63
CA GLY A 197 -3.71 0.26 0.38
C GLY A 197 -2.37 -0.45 0.56
N TYR A 198 -2.44 -1.78 0.59
CA TYR A 198 -1.28 -2.65 0.78
C TYR A 198 -1.33 -3.85 -0.18
N PHE A 199 -0.16 -4.30 -0.60
CA PHE A 199 0.03 -5.49 -1.43
C PHE A 199 1.18 -6.31 -0.86
N THR A 200 1.00 -7.60 -0.63
CA THR A 200 2.04 -8.49 -0.11
C THR A 200 2.49 -9.46 -1.18
N PHE A 201 3.79 -9.46 -1.46
CA PHE A 201 4.46 -10.50 -2.23
C PHE A 201 4.96 -11.59 -1.29
N LEU A 202 4.63 -12.85 -1.59
CA LEU A 202 5.16 -14.02 -0.88
C LEU A 202 6.25 -14.67 -1.71
N GLY A 203 7.36 -15.06 -1.08
CA GLY A 203 8.34 -15.90 -1.76
C GLY A 203 7.74 -17.25 -2.16
N GLU A 204 8.38 -17.93 -3.10
CA GLU A 204 8.04 -19.29 -3.51
C GLU A 204 9.20 -20.23 -3.18
N ASN A 205 8.90 -21.52 -2.99
CA ASN A 205 9.97 -22.53 -2.93
C ASN A 205 10.62 -22.66 -4.32
N GLU A 206 11.95 -22.81 -4.36
CA GLU A 206 12.69 -23.16 -5.59
C GLU A 206 12.20 -24.47 -6.21
#